data_AF-A0ABC9G9I6-F1
#
_entry.id   AF-A0ABC9G9I6-F1
#
_cell.length_a   1.000
_cell.length_b   1.000
_cell.length_c   1.000
_cell.angle_alpha   90.00
_cell.angle_beta   90.00
_cell.angle_gamma   90.00
#
_symmetry.space_group_name_H-M   'P 1'
#
loop_
_entity.id
_entity.type
_entity.pdbx_description
1 polymer ?
#
loop_
_entity_poly.entity_id
_entity_poly.type
_entity_poly.pdbx_seq_one_letter_code
_entity_poly.pdbx_strand_id
1 'polypeptide(L)'
;MAAAAALRTPARLGLDGAAAGEQLRWQRQRGAPAPVALLAAPCRTRKAVRCQRVVGAAIAEKKYAQEGASSGGAERDLTVVMKFGGSSVASAERMQEVADLILSFPGERPVVVLSAMGRPPTSSSWYCATQPGHLAPFTSGTGVGCGATNVSELDELSFIKELHFATIDQLGLDSSIISGLLDELEQLLKGIAMMKELTLRTRDYLVSFGECMSTRIFAAFLNKIGFKARQYDAFEIGFITTDDFTNADILEATYPAIAKRLHGDWINDPAIPIVTGFLGKGWRSGAITTLGRGGSDLTATTIGKALGLREIQVWKDVDGVLTCDPNIHPEAKPVPYLTFDEAAELAYFGAQVLHPQSMRPAREGDVPVRVKNSYNRRAPGTLITKSRDMSKSVLTSIVLKSNVKMLDIVSTRMLGQYGFLAKVFSIFEDLGISVDCVATSEVSISLTLDPSKLWSCELVQQKNELDGVIEELEKIAVVHLLQNRSIISLIGNVQRSSLILEKAFNVLRRNGINVQMISQGASKVNISLVVHDSEAKQCVQALHSAFFEDGFSEVDKMDVLHDDFTSHSNSTVHSL
;
A
#
# COMPACT_ATOMS: atom_id res chain seq x y z
N MET A 1 -29.09 -21.39 -71.44
CA MET A 1 -30.21 -21.56 -70.48
C MET A 1 -30.25 -20.26 -69.68
N ALA A 2 -31.10 -19.25 -69.94
CA ALA A 2 -32.54 -19.25 -70.27
C ALA A 2 -33.40 -19.81 -69.11
N ALA A 3 -34.42 -19.12 -68.56
CA ALA A 3 -34.95 -17.77 -68.86
C ALA A 3 -35.88 -17.20 -67.74
N ALA A 4 -36.22 -15.90 -67.86
CA ALA A 4 -37.47 -15.21 -67.43
C ALA A 4 -37.78 -15.08 -65.91
N ALA A 5 -38.02 -13.89 -65.34
CA ALA A 5 -39.18 -12.96 -65.44
C ALA A 5 -40.44 -13.46 -64.64
N ALA A 6 -41.31 -12.64 -64.01
CA ALA A 6 -41.51 -11.20 -64.04
C ALA A 6 -42.26 -10.64 -62.79
N LEU A 7 -42.04 -9.36 -62.46
CA LEU A 7 -43.03 -8.27 -62.20
C LEU A 7 -44.31 -8.42 -61.31
N ARG A 8 -44.48 -7.38 -60.46
CA ARG A 8 -45.71 -6.61 -60.06
C ARG A 8 -46.36 -6.78 -58.66
N THR A 9 -46.43 -5.63 -57.99
CA THR A 9 -47.31 -5.18 -56.88
C THR A 9 -48.77 -4.95 -57.32
N PRO A 10 -49.78 -4.94 -56.41
CA PRO A 10 -50.32 -3.70 -55.78
C PRO A 10 -50.65 -3.87 -54.26
N ALA A 11 -50.71 -2.89 -53.35
CA ALA A 11 -51.31 -1.54 -53.24
C ALA A 11 -52.67 -1.46 -52.50
N ARG A 12 -52.66 -0.76 -51.35
CA ARG A 12 -53.73 -0.05 -50.59
C ARG A 12 -55.02 -0.75 -50.12
N LEU A 13 -55.17 -0.79 -48.78
CA LEU A 13 -56.31 -0.40 -47.92
C LEU A 13 -55.82 -0.48 -46.43
N GLY A 14 -56.31 0.24 -45.42
CA GLY A 14 -57.32 1.31 -45.34
C GLY A 14 -57.23 2.13 -44.01
N LEU A 15 -58.25 2.97 -43.76
CA LEU A 15 -58.55 3.81 -42.56
C LEU A 15 -59.34 3.00 -41.49
N ASP A 16 -59.52 3.34 -40.19
CA ASP A 16 -59.31 4.51 -39.32
C ASP A 16 -59.18 4.07 -37.83
N GLY A 17 -58.70 4.93 -36.91
CA GLY A 17 -58.85 4.73 -35.45
C GLY A 17 -57.81 5.46 -34.57
N ALA A 18 -58.25 6.34 -33.66
CA ALA A 18 -57.38 7.34 -32.98
C ALA A 18 -57.26 7.21 -31.44
N ALA A 19 -56.10 7.61 -30.90
CA ALA A 19 -55.82 8.23 -29.57
C ALA A 19 -54.29 8.52 -29.49
N ALA A 20 -53.76 9.75 -29.32
CA ALA A 20 -53.84 10.71 -28.20
C ALA A 20 -53.31 10.12 -26.86
N GLY A 21 -52.34 10.68 -26.11
CA GLY A 21 -51.40 11.83 -26.24
C GLY A 21 -50.19 11.53 -25.30
N GLU A 22 -49.26 12.40 -24.91
CA GLU A 22 -48.99 13.83 -25.14
C GLU A 22 -47.49 14.08 -24.80
N GLN A 23 -46.82 15.09 -25.39
CA GLN A 23 -45.37 15.34 -25.18
C GLN A 23 -45.12 16.48 -24.18
N LEU A 24 -44.11 16.35 -23.30
CA LEU A 24 -43.55 17.48 -22.54
C LEU A 24 -42.02 17.44 -22.46
N ARG A 25 -41.37 18.40 -23.11
CA ARG A 25 -39.95 18.76 -22.90
C ARG A 25 -39.84 19.75 -21.74
N TRP A 26 -38.75 19.70 -20.98
CA TRP A 26 -38.28 20.86 -20.21
C TRP A 26 -36.76 21.03 -20.27
N GLN A 27 -36.32 22.24 -20.61
CA GLN A 27 -34.92 22.67 -20.60
C GLN A 27 -34.53 23.13 -19.18
N ARG A 28 -33.26 22.97 -18.79
CA ARG A 28 -32.68 23.63 -17.61
C ARG A 28 -31.89 24.87 -18.03
N GLN A 29 -32.15 26.01 -17.38
CA GLN A 29 -31.27 27.19 -17.38
C GLN A 29 -30.72 27.45 -15.97
N ARG A 30 -29.61 28.18 -15.91
CA ARG A 30 -28.85 28.51 -14.69
C ARG A 30 -29.38 29.79 -14.05
N GLY A 31 -29.25 29.91 -12.73
CA GLY A 31 -29.43 31.17 -11.99
C GLY A 31 -28.93 31.06 -10.55
N ALA A 32 -28.12 32.03 -10.11
CA ALA A 32 -27.57 32.15 -8.75
C ALA A 32 -28.12 33.43 -8.07
N PRO A 33 -28.03 33.58 -6.73
CA PRO A 33 -29.06 34.26 -5.94
C PRO A 33 -28.73 35.68 -5.44
N ALA A 34 -29.76 36.41 -4.97
CA ALA A 34 -29.67 37.61 -4.11
C ALA A 34 -31.06 37.88 -3.42
N PRO A 35 -31.22 38.84 -2.47
CA PRO A 35 -31.81 38.55 -1.15
C PRO A 35 -33.04 39.38 -0.75
N VAL A 36 -33.74 39.00 0.34
CA VAL A 36 -34.78 39.83 1.01
C VAL A 36 -34.69 39.71 2.54
N ALA A 37 -35.01 40.80 3.26
CA ALA A 37 -34.79 40.97 4.70
C ALA A 37 -36.08 41.16 5.53
N LEU A 38 -35.97 40.81 6.83
CA LEU A 38 -36.65 41.35 8.03
C LEU A 38 -38.12 41.84 8.01
N LEU A 39 -38.91 41.36 8.98
CA LEU A 39 -39.85 42.13 9.81
C LEU A 39 -40.02 41.45 11.20
N ALA A 40 -40.48 42.17 12.25
CA ALA A 40 -40.20 41.81 13.65
C ALA A 40 -41.30 42.11 14.71
N ALA A 41 -41.15 41.49 15.90
CA ALA A 41 -41.70 41.84 17.24
C ALA A 41 -43.22 41.59 17.49
N PRO A 42 -43.74 41.51 18.75
CA PRO A 42 -43.19 41.90 20.09
C PRO A 42 -43.13 40.79 21.19
N CYS A 43 -42.18 40.79 22.15
CA CYS A 43 -42.15 41.46 23.49
C CYS A 43 -43.14 40.84 24.54
N ARG A 44 -42.84 40.57 25.83
CA ARG A 44 -41.97 41.15 26.89
C ARG A 44 -41.44 40.03 27.85
N THR A 45 -40.32 40.14 28.57
CA THR A 45 -40.12 41.00 29.78
C THR A 45 -38.61 41.23 30.08
N ARG A 46 -38.30 42.23 30.93
CA ARG A 46 -36.95 42.84 31.11
C ARG A 46 -36.39 42.74 32.54
N LYS A 47 -35.05 42.68 32.65
CA LYS A 47 -34.13 43.53 33.48
C LYS A 47 -32.70 42.98 33.25
N ALA A 48 -31.75 43.62 32.53
CA ALA A 48 -31.08 44.93 32.69
C ALA A 48 -30.24 45.02 33.98
N VAL A 49 -29.00 45.54 34.05
CA VAL A 49 -28.00 46.11 33.09
C VAL A 49 -26.65 46.14 33.90
N ARG A 50 -25.43 45.91 33.37
CA ARG A 50 -24.55 46.91 32.73
C ARG A 50 -23.22 46.27 32.30
N CYS A 51 -22.60 46.81 31.26
CA CYS A 51 -21.29 46.38 30.74
C CYS A 51 -20.15 47.25 31.29
N GLN A 52 -18.98 46.65 31.54
CA GLN A 52 -17.68 47.33 31.58
C GLN A 52 -16.64 46.48 30.84
N ARG A 53 -15.60 47.14 30.32
CA ARG A 53 -14.83 46.72 29.13
C ARG A 53 -13.39 46.40 29.52
N VAL A 54 -12.94 45.16 29.33
CA VAL A 54 -11.52 44.77 29.40
C VAL A 54 -11.17 43.82 28.24
N VAL A 55 -9.91 43.88 27.82
CA VAL A 55 -9.34 43.34 26.58
C VAL A 55 -9.03 41.83 26.68
N GLY A 56 -9.17 41.12 25.55
CA GLY A 56 -8.37 39.95 25.17
C GLY A 56 -8.46 38.69 26.04
N ALA A 57 -9.25 37.70 25.60
CA ALA A 57 -9.11 36.32 26.06
C ALA A 57 -8.25 35.52 25.08
N ALA A 58 -7.06 35.10 25.53
CA ALA A 58 -6.15 34.29 24.74
C ALA A 58 -6.64 32.83 24.63
N ILE A 59 -6.23 32.16 23.55
CA ILE A 59 -6.42 30.73 23.33
C ILE A 59 -5.62 29.97 24.39
N ALA A 60 -6.28 29.11 25.16
CA ALA A 60 -5.65 28.32 26.22
C ALA A 60 -4.92 27.11 25.64
N GLU A 61 -3.66 27.28 25.25
CA GLU A 61 -2.73 26.16 25.08
C GLU A 61 -2.56 25.43 26.42
N LYS A 62 -3.03 24.18 26.50
CA LYS A 62 -2.61 23.28 27.58
C LYS A 62 -1.23 22.74 27.27
N LYS A 63 -0.20 23.48 27.68
CA LYS A 63 1.16 22.94 27.81
C LYS A 63 1.14 21.80 28.82
N TYR A 64 1.58 20.61 28.40
CA TYR A 64 2.02 19.59 29.35
C TYR A 64 3.30 20.12 30.02
N ALA A 65 3.26 20.28 31.34
CA ALA A 65 4.44 20.64 32.11
C ALA A 65 5.36 19.42 32.22
N GLN A 66 6.60 19.55 31.73
CA GLN A 66 7.69 18.70 32.19
C GLN A 66 8.14 19.20 33.56
N GLU A 67 7.71 18.52 34.63
CA GLU A 67 8.39 18.57 35.92
C GLU A 67 9.08 17.22 36.17
N GLY A 68 10.33 17.27 36.62
CA GLY A 68 11.23 16.13 36.60
C GLY A 68 10.85 15.05 37.61
N ALA A 69 10.52 13.86 37.12
CA ALA A 69 10.47 12.63 37.90
C ALA A 69 11.68 11.75 37.58
N SER A 70 12.49 11.49 38.61
CA SER A 70 13.49 10.40 38.76
C SER A 70 13.92 9.58 37.53
N SER A 71 15.24 9.52 37.30
CA SER A 71 15.95 8.67 36.34
C SER A 71 15.89 7.16 36.66
N GLY A 72 14.69 6.61 36.83
CA GLY A 72 14.41 5.19 37.08
C GLY A 72 13.11 4.69 36.43
N GLY A 73 12.41 5.52 35.66
CA GLY A 73 11.19 5.12 34.93
C GLY A 73 11.46 4.37 33.62
N ALA A 74 12.54 4.72 32.91
CA ALA A 74 12.81 4.26 31.55
C ALA A 74 13.04 2.75 31.38
N GLU A 75 13.32 2.00 32.46
CA GLU A 75 13.51 0.54 32.40
C GLU A 75 12.21 -0.27 32.29
N ARG A 76 11.05 0.38 32.42
CA ARG A 76 9.74 -0.29 32.54
C ARG A 76 8.80 -0.13 31.35
N ASP A 77 9.10 0.70 30.37
CA ASP A 77 8.17 0.98 29.27
C ASP A 77 8.46 0.12 28.02
N LEU A 78 7.44 -0.03 27.16
CA LEU A 78 7.59 -0.61 25.83
C LEU A 78 8.47 0.32 24.97
N THR A 79 9.41 -0.24 24.20
CA THR A 79 10.48 0.56 23.56
C THR A 79 10.33 0.69 22.04
N VAL A 80 9.96 -0.40 21.37
CA VAL A 80 9.89 -0.54 19.90
C VAL A 80 8.75 -1.46 19.48
N VAL A 81 8.29 -1.34 18.23
CA VAL A 81 7.53 -2.42 17.57
C VAL A 81 8.48 -3.25 16.72
N MET A 82 8.38 -4.57 16.74
CA MET A 82 9.09 -5.48 15.82
C MET A 82 8.08 -6.24 14.98
N LYS A 83 8.04 -5.96 13.67
CA LYS A 83 7.16 -6.65 12.73
C LYS A 83 7.92 -7.69 11.92
N PHE A 84 7.36 -8.89 11.82
CA PHE A 84 7.90 -10.00 11.01
C PHE A 84 6.91 -10.40 9.91
N GLY A 85 7.42 -10.56 8.68
CA GLY A 85 6.62 -11.00 7.53
C GLY A 85 6.43 -12.52 7.48
N GLY A 86 5.56 -13.03 6.60
CA GLY A 86 5.25 -14.45 6.52
C GLY A 86 6.46 -15.36 6.24
N SER A 87 7.44 -14.90 5.45
CA SER A 87 8.73 -15.60 5.23
C SER A 87 9.61 -15.69 6.50
N SER A 88 9.37 -14.83 7.48
CA SER A 88 10.06 -14.83 8.77
C SER A 88 9.42 -15.80 9.78
N VAL A 89 8.22 -16.30 9.51
CA VAL A 89 7.49 -17.25 10.39
C VAL A 89 6.91 -18.43 9.60
N ALA A 90 7.56 -18.81 8.49
CA ALA A 90 7.09 -19.86 7.58
C ALA A 90 7.27 -21.30 8.10
N SER A 91 8.08 -21.51 9.14
CA SER A 91 8.38 -22.82 9.74
C SER A 91 8.73 -22.67 11.22
N ALA A 92 8.78 -23.79 11.95
CA ALA A 92 9.28 -23.83 13.32
C ALA A 92 10.71 -23.26 13.45
N GLU A 93 11.60 -23.62 12.54
CA GLU A 93 12.99 -23.11 12.48
C GLU A 93 13.02 -21.58 12.35
N ARG A 94 12.21 -21.01 11.44
CA ARG A 94 12.11 -19.56 11.28
C ARG A 94 11.50 -18.88 12.51
N MET A 95 10.53 -19.51 13.18
CA MET A 95 10.03 -19.02 14.47
C MET A 95 11.11 -19.07 15.58
N GLN A 96 11.95 -20.11 15.62
CA GLN A 96 13.09 -20.16 16.54
C GLN A 96 14.08 -19.01 16.28
N GLU A 97 14.44 -18.76 15.02
CA GLU A 97 15.31 -17.64 14.63
C GLU A 97 14.73 -16.27 15.00
N VAL A 98 13.41 -16.07 14.88
CA VAL A 98 12.72 -14.84 15.29
C VAL A 98 12.70 -14.68 16.81
N ALA A 99 12.49 -15.76 17.56
CA ALA A 99 12.59 -15.73 19.02
C ALA A 99 14.02 -15.36 19.47
N ASP A 100 15.03 -16.05 18.97
CA ASP A 100 16.44 -15.75 19.24
C ASP A 100 16.82 -14.30 18.90
N LEU A 101 16.24 -13.76 17.83
CA LEU A 101 16.45 -12.38 17.40
C LEU A 101 15.83 -11.40 18.40
N ILE A 102 14.57 -11.58 18.81
CA ILE A 102 13.91 -10.76 19.84
C ILE A 102 14.72 -10.80 21.15
N LEU A 103 15.15 -11.99 21.56
CA LEU A 103 15.88 -12.22 22.81
C LEU A 103 17.33 -11.70 22.77
N SER A 104 17.92 -11.53 21.58
CA SER A 104 19.27 -10.95 21.42
C SER A 104 19.37 -9.46 21.78
N PHE A 105 18.24 -8.79 22.05
CA PHE A 105 18.17 -7.40 22.50
C PHE A 105 17.59 -7.29 23.93
N PRO A 106 18.29 -7.76 24.99
CA PRO A 106 17.73 -7.84 26.34
C PRO A 106 17.42 -6.48 27.01
N GLY A 107 17.88 -5.37 26.43
CA GLY A 107 17.51 -4.01 26.84
C GLY A 107 16.23 -3.49 26.18
N GLU A 108 15.73 -4.13 25.11
CA GLU A 108 14.49 -3.74 24.45
C GLU A 108 13.28 -4.41 25.11
N ARG A 109 12.11 -3.78 24.98
CA ARG A 109 10.80 -4.28 25.42
C ARG A 109 9.84 -4.17 24.22
N PRO A 110 9.90 -5.13 23.26
CA PRO A 110 9.20 -4.98 22.01
C PRO A 110 7.72 -5.36 22.12
N VAL A 111 6.87 -4.66 21.36
CA VAL A 111 5.61 -5.21 20.86
C VAL A 111 5.91 -5.95 19.56
N VAL A 112 5.54 -7.22 19.46
CA VAL A 112 5.78 -8.05 18.28
C VAL A 112 4.50 -8.09 17.44
N VAL A 113 4.62 -7.86 16.13
CA VAL A 113 3.52 -7.98 15.16
C VAL A 113 3.88 -9.06 14.14
N LEU A 114 3.04 -10.09 14.01
CA LEU A 114 3.29 -11.19 13.08
C LEU A 114 2.26 -11.21 11.95
N SER A 115 2.76 -11.44 10.73
CA SER A 115 1.94 -11.91 9.60
C SER A 115 1.64 -13.42 9.71
N ALA A 116 0.67 -13.90 8.92
CA ALA A 116 0.40 -15.32 8.78
C ALA A 116 1.64 -16.09 8.26
N MET A 117 1.71 -17.40 8.56
CA MET A 117 2.81 -18.25 8.11
C MET A 117 2.91 -18.27 6.57
N GLY A 118 4.11 -18.00 6.05
CA GLY A 118 4.39 -18.03 4.61
C GLY A 118 4.56 -19.46 4.08
N ARG A 119 4.39 -19.63 2.76
CA ARG A 119 4.67 -20.91 2.09
C ARG A 119 6.19 -21.10 1.92
N PRO A 120 6.75 -22.32 2.10
CA PRO A 120 8.16 -22.58 1.84
C PRO A 120 8.57 -22.25 0.39
N PRO A 121 9.80 -21.74 0.16
CA PRO A 121 10.26 -21.28 -1.16
C PRO A 121 10.45 -22.40 -2.20
N THR A 122 10.28 -23.67 -1.82
CA THR A 122 10.34 -24.83 -2.72
C THR A 122 9.08 -25.05 -3.56
N SER A 123 7.99 -24.31 -3.31
CA SER A 123 6.81 -24.32 -4.18
C SER A 123 6.93 -23.23 -5.27
N SER A 124 6.72 -23.60 -6.53
CA SER A 124 7.05 -22.80 -7.73
C SER A 124 6.13 -21.59 -8.00
N SER A 125 5.36 -21.12 -7.01
CA SER A 125 4.51 -19.93 -7.10
C SER A 125 5.05 -18.82 -6.18
N TRP A 126 6.03 -18.08 -6.69
CA TRP A 126 6.80 -17.06 -5.97
C TRP A 126 6.04 -15.75 -5.67
N TYR A 127 4.71 -15.72 -5.85
CA TYR A 127 3.93 -14.47 -5.89
C TYR A 127 2.83 -14.34 -4.81
N CYS A 128 2.71 -15.28 -3.88
CA CYS A 128 1.63 -15.26 -2.86
C CYS A 128 2.03 -14.67 -1.48
N ALA A 129 3.25 -14.15 -1.30
CA ALA A 129 3.78 -13.75 0.01
C ALA A 129 3.19 -12.45 0.61
N THR A 130 2.38 -11.69 -0.15
CA THR A 130 1.78 -10.41 0.29
C THR A 130 0.29 -10.28 -0.04
N GLN A 131 -0.38 -11.41 -0.31
CA GLN A 131 -1.82 -11.50 -0.56
C GLN A 131 -2.40 -12.61 0.33
N PRO A 132 -3.70 -12.59 0.67
CA PRO A 132 -4.37 -13.71 1.31
C PRO A 132 -4.56 -14.89 0.33
N GLY A 133 -3.44 -15.51 -0.07
CA GLY A 133 -3.37 -16.45 -1.19
C GLY A 133 -3.54 -17.94 -0.85
N HIS A 134 -3.64 -18.30 0.43
CA HIS A 134 -3.78 -19.71 0.86
C HIS A 134 -5.16 -20.32 0.57
N LEU A 135 -6.13 -19.51 0.13
CA LEU A 135 -7.47 -19.95 -0.29
C LEU A 135 -7.83 -19.39 -1.67
N ALA A 136 -6.81 -19.28 -2.54
CA ALA A 136 -6.95 -18.78 -3.91
C ALA A 136 -8.18 -19.35 -4.64
N PRO A 137 -8.45 -20.68 -4.65
CA PRO A 137 -9.61 -21.24 -5.34
C PRO A 137 -10.96 -20.73 -4.82
N PHE A 138 -11.11 -20.50 -3.51
CA PHE A 138 -12.33 -19.93 -2.96
C PHE A 138 -12.45 -18.43 -3.27
N THR A 139 -11.34 -17.69 -3.23
CA THR A 139 -11.34 -16.25 -3.60
C THR A 139 -11.52 -16.00 -5.10
N SER A 140 -11.24 -16.99 -5.96
CA SER A 140 -11.46 -16.94 -7.42
C SER A 140 -12.74 -17.65 -7.86
N GLY A 141 -13.70 -17.87 -6.96
CA GLY A 141 -15.00 -18.49 -7.27
C GLY A 141 -14.97 -19.99 -7.61
N THR A 142 -13.84 -20.59 -7.91
CA THR A 142 -13.72 -22.01 -8.29
C THR A 142 -14.04 -22.97 -7.14
N GLY A 143 -13.75 -22.60 -5.89
CA GLY A 143 -14.14 -23.35 -4.68
C GLY A 143 -15.65 -23.42 -4.45
N VAL A 144 -16.42 -22.50 -5.04
CA VAL A 144 -17.90 -22.54 -5.04
C VAL A 144 -18.41 -23.77 -5.82
N GLY A 145 -17.60 -24.38 -6.68
CA GLY A 145 -17.96 -25.64 -7.36
C GLY A 145 -18.06 -26.86 -6.42
N CYS A 146 -17.25 -26.93 -5.36
CA CYS A 146 -17.14 -28.12 -4.51
C CYS A 146 -18.43 -28.41 -3.73
N GLY A 147 -18.90 -29.67 -3.78
CA GLY A 147 -20.03 -30.12 -2.96
C GLY A 147 -19.71 -30.04 -1.46
N ALA A 148 -20.70 -29.75 -0.64
CA ALA A 148 -20.54 -29.56 0.81
C ALA A 148 -19.89 -30.76 1.54
N THR A 149 -19.98 -31.96 0.94
CA THR A 149 -19.40 -33.21 1.43
C THR A 149 -17.87 -33.30 1.31
N ASN A 150 -17.25 -32.55 0.40
CA ASN A 150 -15.84 -32.74 0.01
C ASN A 150 -14.91 -31.63 0.54
N VAL A 151 -15.39 -30.75 1.42
CA VAL A 151 -14.58 -29.64 1.95
C VAL A 151 -13.41 -30.12 2.81
N SER A 152 -13.58 -31.25 3.50
CA SER A 152 -12.51 -31.88 4.28
C SER A 152 -11.43 -32.53 3.39
N GLU A 153 -11.67 -32.64 2.08
CA GLU A 153 -10.74 -33.19 1.07
C GLU A 153 -10.00 -32.09 0.28
N LEU A 154 -10.15 -30.81 0.65
CA LEU A 154 -9.46 -29.71 -0.02
C LEU A 154 -7.95 -29.78 0.25
N ASP A 155 -7.16 -29.72 -0.82
CA ASP A 155 -5.69 -29.69 -0.76
C ASP A 155 -5.19 -28.50 0.06
N GLU A 156 -5.80 -27.32 -0.07
CA GLU A 156 -5.44 -26.13 0.70
C GLU A 156 -5.69 -26.30 2.21
N LEU A 157 -6.84 -26.88 2.61
CA LEU A 157 -7.15 -27.11 4.02
C LEU A 157 -6.21 -28.16 4.62
N SER A 158 -5.91 -29.21 3.86
CA SER A 158 -4.96 -30.25 4.23
C SER A 158 -3.56 -29.67 4.42
N PHE A 159 -3.08 -28.86 3.48
CA PHE A 159 -1.81 -28.15 3.57
C PHE A 159 -1.76 -27.19 4.77
N ILE A 160 -2.82 -26.43 5.05
CA ILE A 160 -2.89 -25.54 6.22
C ILE A 160 -2.77 -26.35 7.51
N LYS A 161 -3.51 -27.47 7.64
CA LYS A 161 -3.44 -28.35 8.81
C LYS A 161 -2.03 -28.93 8.97
N GLU A 162 -1.46 -29.51 7.92
CA GLU A 162 -0.11 -30.09 7.93
C GLU A 162 0.96 -29.07 8.35
N LEU A 163 0.96 -27.87 7.74
CA LEU A 163 1.92 -26.81 8.05
C LEU A 163 1.91 -26.42 9.53
N HIS A 164 0.73 -26.22 10.11
CA HIS A 164 0.62 -25.74 11.48
C HIS A 164 0.82 -26.86 12.52
N PHE A 165 0.34 -28.09 12.25
CA PHE A 165 0.61 -29.24 13.14
C PHE A 165 2.10 -29.62 13.11
N ALA A 166 2.74 -29.73 11.95
CA ALA A 166 4.18 -30.00 11.86
C ALA A 166 5.01 -28.93 12.59
N THR A 167 4.57 -27.66 12.54
CA THR A 167 5.22 -26.57 13.29
C THR A 167 5.02 -26.71 14.79
N ILE A 168 3.81 -27.06 15.25
CA ILE A 168 3.55 -27.35 16.67
C ILE A 168 4.40 -28.51 17.18
N ASP A 169 4.47 -29.61 16.43
CA ASP A 169 5.22 -30.81 16.81
C ASP A 169 6.73 -30.52 16.88
N GLN A 170 7.29 -29.80 15.90
CA GLN A 170 8.70 -29.38 15.88
C GLN A 170 9.05 -28.41 17.01
N LEU A 171 8.13 -27.51 17.39
CA LEU A 171 8.26 -26.66 18.57
C LEU A 171 7.92 -27.41 19.87
N GLY A 172 7.40 -28.64 19.78
CA GLY A 172 6.91 -29.49 20.88
C GLY A 172 5.84 -28.81 21.73
N LEU A 173 4.88 -28.15 21.08
CA LEU A 173 3.74 -27.48 21.70
C LEU A 173 2.53 -28.43 21.77
N ASP A 174 1.48 -28.03 22.47
CA ASP A 174 0.20 -28.74 22.48
C ASP A 174 -0.63 -28.36 21.24
N SER A 175 -1.16 -29.33 20.52
CA SER A 175 -2.03 -29.13 19.35
C SER A 175 -3.36 -28.46 19.71
N SER A 176 -3.77 -28.50 20.98
CA SER A 176 -4.95 -27.79 21.51
C SER A 176 -4.92 -26.27 21.30
N ILE A 177 -3.73 -25.68 21.08
CA ILE A 177 -3.54 -24.24 20.86
C ILE A 177 -4.23 -23.74 19.58
N ILE A 178 -4.32 -24.60 18.55
CA ILE A 178 -4.89 -24.25 17.24
C ILE A 178 -6.03 -25.16 16.77
N SER A 179 -6.25 -26.31 17.40
CA SER A 179 -7.26 -27.27 16.94
C SER A 179 -8.63 -26.63 16.76
N GLY A 180 -9.09 -25.86 17.74
CA GLY A 180 -10.36 -25.11 17.66
C GLY A 180 -10.42 -24.10 16.51
N LEU A 181 -9.31 -23.45 16.16
CA LEU A 181 -9.24 -22.55 14.99
C LEU A 181 -9.26 -23.31 13.66
N LEU A 182 -8.65 -24.49 13.60
CA LEU A 182 -8.67 -25.35 12.41
C LEU A 182 -10.06 -25.98 12.20
N ASP A 183 -10.72 -26.39 13.28
CA ASP A 183 -12.09 -26.90 13.26
C ASP A 183 -13.08 -25.81 12.83
N GLU A 184 -12.91 -24.59 13.34
CA GLU A 184 -13.74 -23.44 12.94
C GLU A 184 -13.49 -23.01 11.49
N LEU A 185 -12.24 -23.01 11.03
CA LEU A 185 -11.89 -22.78 9.62
C LEU A 185 -12.56 -23.82 8.70
N GLU A 186 -12.55 -25.10 9.09
CA GLU A 186 -13.24 -26.15 8.34
C GLU A 186 -14.77 -25.98 8.33
N GLN A 187 -15.37 -25.59 9.47
CA GLN A 187 -16.80 -25.28 9.55
C GLN A 187 -17.17 -24.08 8.67
N LEU A 188 -16.34 -23.04 8.65
CA LEU A 188 -16.52 -21.86 7.80
C LEU A 188 -16.47 -22.23 6.31
N LEU A 189 -15.48 -23.02 5.90
CA LEU A 189 -15.36 -23.52 4.52
C LEU A 189 -16.56 -24.40 4.13
N LYS A 190 -17.08 -25.23 5.04
CA LYS A 190 -18.32 -26.01 4.84
C LYS A 190 -19.52 -25.09 4.64
N GLY A 191 -19.65 -24.04 5.45
CA GLY A 191 -20.68 -23.01 5.29
C GLY A 191 -20.64 -22.33 3.92
N ILE A 192 -19.45 -21.89 3.46
CA ILE A 192 -19.26 -21.27 2.14
C ILE A 192 -19.63 -22.25 1.01
N ALA A 193 -19.19 -23.51 1.10
CA ALA A 193 -19.48 -24.54 0.10
C ALA A 193 -20.97 -24.95 0.05
N MET A 194 -21.68 -24.88 1.18
CA MET A 194 -23.13 -25.10 1.27
C MET A 194 -23.94 -23.93 0.70
N MET A 195 -23.59 -22.70 1.11
CA MET A 195 -24.30 -21.47 0.72
C MET A 195 -24.00 -21.03 -0.72
N LYS A 196 -22.88 -21.49 -1.28
CA LYS A 196 -22.36 -21.12 -2.60
C LYS A 196 -22.07 -19.61 -2.75
N GLU A 197 -21.75 -18.95 -1.63
CA GLU A 197 -21.55 -17.51 -1.54
C GLU A 197 -20.34 -17.17 -0.66
N LEU A 198 -19.46 -16.29 -1.14
CA LEU A 198 -18.33 -15.74 -0.40
C LEU A 198 -18.42 -14.21 -0.36
N THR A 199 -19.08 -13.67 0.65
CA THR A 199 -19.14 -12.20 0.85
C THR A 199 -17.77 -11.64 1.24
N LEU A 200 -17.55 -10.33 1.02
CA LEU A 200 -16.32 -9.65 1.46
C LEU A 200 -16.10 -9.76 2.98
N ARG A 201 -17.18 -9.71 3.77
CA ARG A 201 -17.14 -9.95 5.23
C ARG A 201 -16.69 -11.37 5.56
N THR A 202 -17.22 -12.37 4.85
CA THR A 202 -16.83 -13.77 5.02
C THR A 202 -15.37 -13.98 4.62
N ARG A 203 -14.90 -13.31 3.57
CA ARG A 203 -13.49 -13.31 3.14
C ARG A 203 -12.56 -12.74 4.21
N ASP A 204 -12.89 -11.60 4.81
CA ASP A 204 -12.10 -11.01 5.89
C ASP A 204 -12.02 -11.93 7.12
N TYR A 205 -13.13 -12.60 7.47
CA TYR A 205 -13.11 -13.60 8.53
C TYR A 205 -12.21 -14.79 8.18
N LEU A 206 -12.38 -15.34 6.98
CA LEU A 206 -11.67 -16.51 6.46
C LEU A 206 -10.14 -16.33 6.44
N VAL A 207 -9.65 -15.12 6.15
CA VAL A 207 -8.20 -14.85 6.09
C VAL A 207 -7.59 -14.52 7.45
N SER A 208 -8.41 -14.12 8.44
CA SER A 208 -7.94 -13.78 9.79
C SER A 208 -7.27 -14.96 10.52
N PHE A 209 -7.73 -16.18 10.26
CA PHE A 209 -7.21 -17.42 10.85
C PHE A 209 -5.69 -17.55 10.74
N GLY A 210 -5.06 -17.09 9.65
CA GLY A 210 -3.61 -17.23 9.46
C GLY A 210 -2.76 -16.44 10.47
N GLU A 211 -3.15 -15.20 10.80
CA GLU A 211 -2.46 -14.41 11.83
C GLU A 211 -2.89 -14.83 13.25
N CYS A 212 -4.16 -15.23 13.43
CA CYS A 212 -4.65 -15.77 14.69
C CYS A 212 -3.88 -17.04 15.10
N MET A 213 -3.60 -17.96 14.17
CA MET A 213 -2.81 -19.17 14.44
C MET A 213 -1.33 -18.87 14.67
N SER A 214 -0.68 -18.12 13.77
CA SER A 214 0.77 -17.83 13.87
C SER A 214 1.14 -17.11 15.18
N THR A 215 0.34 -16.15 15.62
CA THR A 215 0.57 -15.44 16.90
C THR A 215 0.37 -16.32 18.12
N ARG A 216 -0.59 -17.25 18.10
CA ARG A 216 -0.83 -18.21 19.19
C ARG A 216 0.30 -19.23 19.31
N ILE A 217 0.74 -19.80 18.19
CA ILE A 217 1.90 -20.71 18.15
C ILE A 217 3.15 -20.00 18.68
N PHE A 218 3.43 -18.79 18.20
CA PHE A 218 4.64 -18.05 18.58
C PHE A 218 4.64 -17.61 20.05
N ALA A 219 3.51 -17.12 20.57
CA ALA A 219 3.38 -16.76 21.98
C ALA A 219 3.52 -18.00 22.90
N ALA A 220 2.93 -19.14 22.52
CA ALA A 220 3.10 -20.39 23.27
C ALA A 220 4.54 -20.90 23.24
N PHE A 221 5.23 -20.77 22.10
CA PHE A 221 6.65 -21.11 21.98
C PHE A 221 7.53 -20.27 22.92
N LEU A 222 7.38 -18.94 22.91
CA LEU A 222 8.12 -18.06 23.83
C LEU A 222 7.91 -18.45 25.30
N ASN A 223 6.67 -18.71 25.71
CA ASN A 223 6.37 -19.14 27.08
C ASN A 223 7.02 -20.51 27.40
N LYS A 224 7.02 -21.45 26.45
CA LYS A 224 7.68 -22.76 26.62
C LYS A 224 9.19 -22.63 26.83
N ILE A 225 9.86 -21.70 26.13
CA ILE A 225 11.30 -21.42 26.32
C ILE A 225 11.59 -20.45 27.48
N GLY A 226 10.61 -20.19 28.35
CA GLY A 226 10.78 -19.43 29.60
C GLY A 226 10.59 -17.91 29.49
N PHE A 227 10.22 -17.39 28.31
CA PHE A 227 10.01 -15.96 28.09
C PHE A 227 8.52 -15.62 28.08
N LYS A 228 8.10 -14.86 29.10
CA LYS A 228 6.70 -14.53 29.29
C LYS A 228 6.14 -13.68 28.14
N ALA A 229 5.20 -14.25 27.39
CA ALA A 229 4.58 -13.62 26.24
C ALA A 229 3.04 -13.71 26.31
N ARG A 230 2.33 -12.73 25.77
CA ARG A 230 0.85 -12.72 25.72
C ARG A 230 0.40 -12.46 24.29
N GLN A 231 -0.43 -13.36 23.76
CA GLN A 231 -1.05 -13.21 22.46
C GLN A 231 -2.19 -12.19 22.52
N TYR A 232 -2.35 -11.41 21.45
CA TYR A 232 -3.42 -10.45 21.29
C TYR A 232 -3.98 -10.45 19.86
N ASP A 233 -5.28 -10.65 19.74
CA ASP A 233 -6.00 -10.38 18.51
C ASP A 233 -6.22 -8.86 18.38
N ALA A 234 -5.76 -8.26 17.28
CA ALA A 234 -5.84 -6.81 17.03
C ALA A 234 -7.27 -6.27 17.20
N PHE A 235 -8.25 -7.02 16.69
CA PHE A 235 -9.67 -6.70 16.75
C PHE A 235 -10.25 -6.68 18.19
N GLU A 236 -9.65 -7.38 19.17
CA GLU A 236 -10.09 -7.33 20.57
C GLU A 236 -9.34 -6.27 21.43
N ILE A 237 -8.16 -5.80 21.00
CA ILE A 237 -7.37 -4.82 21.78
C ILE A 237 -7.62 -3.36 21.41
N GLY A 238 -8.48 -3.08 20.43
CA GLY A 238 -8.86 -1.73 20.05
C GLY A 238 -8.38 -1.26 18.67
N PHE A 239 -8.02 -2.15 17.74
CA PHE A 239 -8.02 -1.79 16.33
C PHE A 239 -9.46 -1.59 15.84
N ILE A 240 -9.87 -0.34 15.68
CA ILE A 240 -11.23 0.05 15.28
C ILE A 240 -11.18 0.60 13.85
N THR A 241 -11.99 0.04 12.96
CA THR A 241 -11.95 0.32 11.53
C THR A 241 -13.32 0.76 11.00
N THR A 242 -13.34 1.25 9.75
CA THR A 242 -14.58 1.26 8.96
C THR A 242 -15.06 -0.17 8.68
N ASP A 243 -16.30 -0.31 8.20
CA ASP A 243 -16.89 -1.61 7.84
C ASP A 243 -16.65 -1.97 6.35
N ASP A 244 -15.66 -1.33 5.71
CA ASP A 244 -15.29 -1.53 4.31
C ASP A 244 -14.35 -2.75 4.17
N PHE A 245 -14.93 -3.94 4.25
CA PHE A 245 -14.19 -5.21 4.22
C PHE A 245 -13.20 -5.32 3.05
N THR A 246 -12.11 -6.05 3.25
CA THR A 246 -10.91 -6.18 2.38
C THR A 246 -9.98 -4.97 2.30
N ASN A 247 -10.40 -3.77 2.70
CA ASN A 247 -9.57 -2.57 2.69
C ASN A 247 -10.06 -1.53 3.72
N ALA A 248 -10.29 -1.96 4.97
CA ALA A 248 -10.90 -1.12 5.99
C ALA A 248 -9.90 -0.06 6.51
N ASP A 249 -10.37 1.19 6.63
CA ASP A 249 -9.55 2.29 7.14
C ASP A 249 -9.56 2.33 8.68
N ILE A 250 -8.41 2.63 9.28
CA ILE A 250 -8.26 2.74 10.75
C ILE A 250 -8.86 4.06 11.23
N LEU A 251 -9.75 4.00 12.21
CA LEU A 251 -10.35 5.17 12.84
C LEU A 251 -9.48 5.71 13.98
N GLU A 252 -9.46 7.03 14.17
CA GLU A 252 -8.67 7.72 15.23
C GLU A 252 -8.94 7.22 16.66
N ALA A 253 -10.11 6.63 16.92
CA ALA A 253 -10.42 5.99 18.21
C ALA A 253 -9.47 4.82 18.56
N THR A 254 -8.78 4.26 17.55
CA THR A 254 -7.82 3.16 17.67
C THR A 254 -6.62 3.50 18.55
N TYR A 255 -6.01 4.67 18.35
CA TYR A 255 -4.77 5.04 19.04
C TYR A 255 -4.91 5.05 20.58
N PRO A 256 -5.89 5.76 21.20
CA PRO A 256 -6.06 5.72 22.65
C PRO A 256 -6.57 4.36 23.16
N ALA A 257 -7.29 3.58 22.34
CA ALA A 257 -7.78 2.26 22.73
C ALA A 257 -6.63 1.24 22.88
N ILE A 258 -5.79 1.13 21.84
CA ILE A 258 -4.57 0.30 21.86
C ILE A 258 -3.66 0.72 23.01
N ALA A 259 -3.40 2.03 23.15
CA ALA A 259 -2.52 2.54 24.18
C ALA A 259 -3.00 2.16 25.59
N LYS A 260 -4.29 2.37 25.88
CA LYS A 260 -4.90 1.99 27.15
C LYS A 260 -4.79 0.48 27.42
N ARG A 261 -5.04 -0.36 26.41
CA ARG A 261 -5.02 -1.81 26.55
C ARG A 261 -3.60 -2.33 26.77
N LEU A 262 -2.65 -2.00 25.88
CA LEU A 262 -1.30 -2.53 25.95
C LEU A 262 -0.52 -2.00 27.16
N HIS A 263 -0.59 -0.69 27.48
CA HIS A 263 0.07 -0.18 28.69
C HIS A 263 -0.57 -0.72 29.97
N GLY A 264 -1.90 -0.78 30.05
CA GLY A 264 -2.60 -1.30 31.23
C GLY A 264 -2.22 -2.75 31.52
N ASP A 265 -2.24 -3.60 30.49
CA ASP A 265 -1.87 -5.01 30.58
C ASP A 265 -0.39 -5.21 30.92
N TRP A 266 0.49 -4.36 30.39
CA TRP A 266 1.93 -4.38 30.63
C TRP A 266 2.31 -3.92 32.05
N ILE A 267 1.66 -2.87 32.57
CA ILE A 267 1.87 -2.39 33.95
C ILE A 267 1.40 -3.42 34.98
N ASN A 268 0.26 -4.08 34.72
CA ASN A 268 -0.32 -5.06 35.63
C ASN A 268 0.47 -6.37 35.66
N ASP A 269 0.86 -6.87 34.49
CA ASP A 269 1.57 -8.15 34.36
C ASP A 269 2.45 -8.16 33.10
N PRO A 270 3.73 -7.73 33.20
CA PRO A 270 4.64 -7.59 32.06
C PRO A 270 4.82 -8.90 31.29
N ALA A 271 4.47 -8.88 30.00
CA ALA A 271 4.58 -10.00 29.08
C ALA A 271 4.77 -9.44 27.67
N ILE A 272 5.67 -10.02 26.87
CA ILE A 272 5.94 -9.60 25.49
C ILE A 272 4.63 -9.67 24.68
N PRO A 273 4.07 -8.54 24.18
CA PRO A 273 2.82 -8.56 23.42
C PRO A 273 3.05 -9.13 22.03
N ILE A 274 2.36 -10.22 21.68
CA ILE A 274 2.39 -10.85 20.35
C ILE A 274 1.05 -10.57 19.66
N VAL A 275 1.03 -9.55 18.81
CA VAL A 275 -0.20 -9.01 18.20
C VAL A 275 -0.36 -9.53 16.77
N THR A 276 -1.59 -9.86 16.36
CA THR A 276 -1.90 -10.12 14.94
C THR A 276 -1.60 -8.88 14.11
N GLY A 277 -1.06 -9.04 12.90
CA GLY A 277 -1.07 -7.99 11.89
C GLY A 277 -2.49 -7.67 11.38
N PHE A 278 -2.53 -7.13 10.14
CA PHE A 278 -3.60 -7.07 9.10
C PHE A 278 -5.08 -6.90 9.47
N LEU A 279 -5.48 -6.93 10.73
CA LEU A 279 -6.84 -7.14 11.20
C LEU A 279 -7.32 -5.96 12.05
N GLY A 280 -8.62 -5.74 12.04
CA GLY A 280 -9.31 -4.79 12.91
C GLY A 280 -10.77 -5.16 13.12
N LYS A 281 -11.50 -4.33 13.87
CA LYS A 281 -12.91 -4.53 14.19
C LYS A 281 -13.76 -3.40 13.62
N GLY A 282 -14.67 -3.75 12.72
CA GLY A 282 -15.57 -2.79 12.07
C GLY A 282 -16.45 -2.08 13.09
N TRP A 283 -16.45 -0.76 13.08
CA TRP A 283 -17.09 0.08 14.10
C TRP A 283 -18.60 -0.17 14.25
N ARG A 284 -19.33 -0.45 13.16
CA ARG A 284 -20.79 -0.67 13.21
C ARG A 284 -21.17 -2.13 13.29
N SER A 285 -20.46 -3.00 12.57
CA SER A 285 -20.78 -4.43 12.49
C SER A 285 -20.22 -5.24 13.66
N GLY A 286 -19.17 -4.75 14.32
CA GLY A 286 -18.38 -5.52 15.30
C GLY A 286 -17.64 -6.71 14.69
N ALA A 287 -17.65 -6.86 13.36
CA ALA A 287 -17.03 -7.97 12.66
C ALA A 287 -15.52 -7.75 12.49
N ILE A 288 -14.79 -8.85 12.28
CA ILE A 288 -13.38 -8.79 11.87
C ILE A 288 -13.32 -8.21 10.45
N THR A 289 -12.40 -7.27 10.28
CA THR A 289 -12.09 -6.57 9.02
C THR A 289 -10.61 -6.73 8.73
N THR A 290 -10.22 -6.57 7.47
CA THR A 290 -8.81 -6.54 7.06
C THR A 290 -8.39 -5.18 6.54
N LEU A 291 -7.13 -4.83 6.82
CA LEU A 291 -6.52 -3.52 6.59
C LEU A 291 -5.94 -3.33 5.17
N GLY A 292 -6.27 -4.22 4.23
CA GLY A 292 -5.80 -4.14 2.85
C GLY A 292 -4.28 -4.30 2.67
N ARG A 293 -3.74 -3.73 1.58
CA ARG A 293 -2.34 -3.94 1.17
C ARG A 293 -1.35 -3.37 2.20
N GLY A 294 -0.42 -4.23 2.64
CA GLY A 294 0.56 -3.87 3.67
C GLY A 294 -0.03 -3.81 5.10
N GLY A 295 -1.19 -4.40 5.36
CA GLY A 295 -1.90 -4.24 6.64
C GLY A 295 -1.14 -4.70 7.88
N SER A 296 -0.30 -5.76 7.85
CA SER A 296 0.56 -6.10 9.00
C SER A 296 1.65 -5.05 9.26
N ASP A 297 2.13 -4.34 8.23
CA ASP A 297 3.04 -3.19 8.42
C ASP A 297 2.26 -1.99 9.00
N LEU A 298 1.04 -1.75 8.49
CA LEU A 298 0.16 -0.68 8.98
C LEU A 298 -0.16 -0.90 10.47
N THR A 299 -0.44 -2.14 10.88
CA THR A 299 -0.63 -2.54 12.28
C THR A 299 0.56 -2.11 13.14
N ALA A 300 1.79 -2.40 12.71
CA ALA A 300 3.00 -2.06 13.44
C ALA A 300 3.20 -0.55 13.58
N THR A 301 2.97 0.21 12.50
CA THR A 301 3.05 1.68 12.56
C THR A 301 1.94 2.32 13.40
N THR A 302 0.73 1.75 13.40
CA THR A 302 -0.39 2.19 14.24
C THR A 302 -0.08 1.99 15.72
N ILE A 303 0.49 0.84 16.10
CA ILE A 303 0.97 0.60 17.48
C ILE A 303 2.10 1.58 17.84
N GLY A 304 3.05 1.82 16.93
CA GLY A 304 4.13 2.79 17.13
C GLY A 304 3.62 4.21 17.42
N LYS A 305 2.68 4.72 16.62
CA LYS A 305 2.00 6.01 16.84
C LYS A 305 1.15 6.01 18.12
N ALA A 306 0.41 4.92 18.40
CA ALA A 306 -0.47 4.80 19.57
C ALA A 306 0.30 4.87 20.90
N LEU A 307 1.44 4.19 20.98
CA LEU A 307 2.26 4.10 22.20
C LEU A 307 3.38 5.16 22.26
N GLY A 308 3.58 5.96 21.21
CA GLY A 308 4.66 6.96 21.14
C GLY A 308 6.07 6.36 21.21
N LEU A 309 6.28 5.20 20.56
CA LEU A 309 7.54 4.45 20.67
C LEU A 309 8.71 5.15 19.94
N ARG A 310 9.94 4.77 20.32
CA ARG A 310 11.18 5.34 19.76
C ARG A 310 11.37 5.05 18.27
N GLU A 311 11.05 3.83 17.83
CA GLU A 311 11.08 3.43 16.42
C GLU A 311 10.19 2.20 16.16
N ILE A 312 9.78 2.04 14.91
CA ILE A 312 9.06 0.87 14.39
C ILE A 312 10.05 0.06 13.54
N GLN A 313 10.32 -1.19 13.88
CA GLN A 313 11.22 -2.07 13.15
C GLN A 313 10.44 -3.04 12.27
N VAL A 314 10.75 -3.07 10.97
CA VAL A 314 10.23 -4.05 10.00
C VAL A 314 11.38 -4.98 9.62
N TRP A 315 11.25 -6.25 9.99
CA TRP A 315 12.26 -7.27 9.74
C TRP A 315 11.97 -8.01 8.43
N LYS A 316 13.01 -8.13 7.61
CA LYS A 316 13.02 -8.71 6.26
C LYS A 316 14.22 -9.66 6.06
N ASP A 317 14.48 -10.01 4.81
CA ASP A 317 15.46 -10.97 4.30
C ASP A 317 16.76 -10.28 3.82
N VAL A 318 16.75 -8.94 3.69
CA VAL A 318 17.82 -8.08 3.15
C VAL A 318 18.22 -6.97 4.12
N ASP A 319 19.42 -6.41 3.94
CA ASP A 319 20.07 -5.39 4.81
C ASP A 319 19.45 -3.98 4.70
N GLY A 320 18.12 -3.91 4.81
CA GLY A 320 17.33 -2.69 4.65
C GLY A 320 16.78 -2.55 3.22
N VAL A 321 16.75 -1.31 2.74
CA VAL A 321 16.46 -0.96 1.35
C VAL A 321 17.79 -0.84 0.61
N LEU A 322 17.85 -1.41 -0.58
CA LEU A 322 19.06 -1.47 -1.40
C LEU A 322 18.97 -0.45 -2.56
N THR A 323 20.11 -0.07 -3.14
CA THR A 323 20.21 0.84 -4.31
C THR A 323 19.53 0.31 -5.58
N CYS A 324 19.26 -0.99 -5.64
CA CYS A 324 18.47 -1.68 -6.66
C CYS A 324 18.13 -3.10 -6.16
N ASP A 325 17.40 -3.89 -6.96
CA ASP A 325 17.18 -5.31 -6.67
C ASP A 325 18.51 -6.10 -6.80
N PRO A 326 18.97 -6.81 -5.76
CA PRO A 326 20.20 -7.60 -5.80
C PRO A 326 20.13 -8.80 -6.76
N ASN A 327 18.93 -9.24 -7.14
CA ASN A 327 18.73 -10.28 -8.15
C ASN A 327 18.94 -9.76 -9.59
N ILE A 328 18.95 -8.43 -9.78
CA ILE A 328 19.25 -7.77 -11.06
C ILE A 328 20.73 -7.39 -11.11
N HIS A 329 21.28 -6.86 -10.02
CA HIS A 329 22.67 -6.42 -9.95
C HIS A 329 23.30 -6.79 -8.59
N PRO A 330 24.31 -7.70 -8.54
CA PRO A 330 24.86 -8.21 -7.29
C PRO A 330 25.51 -7.16 -6.38
N GLU A 331 26.10 -6.09 -6.93
CA GLU A 331 26.76 -5.01 -6.18
C GLU A 331 25.75 -3.98 -5.61
N ALA A 332 24.49 -4.39 -5.38
CA ALA A 332 23.47 -3.56 -4.74
C ALA A 332 23.86 -3.21 -3.30
N LYS A 333 23.93 -1.91 -2.99
CA LYS A 333 24.42 -1.40 -1.70
C LYS A 333 23.26 -1.03 -0.77
N PRO A 334 23.36 -1.25 0.55
CA PRO A 334 22.40 -0.73 1.52
C PRO A 334 22.30 0.79 1.49
N VAL A 335 21.07 1.31 1.45
CA VAL A 335 20.76 2.75 1.58
C VAL A 335 20.50 3.03 3.06
N PRO A 336 21.40 3.69 3.81
CA PRO A 336 21.28 3.77 5.27
C PRO A 336 20.14 4.67 5.76
N TYR A 337 19.77 5.69 4.97
CA TYR A 337 18.76 6.68 5.34
C TYR A 337 17.83 6.98 4.16
N LEU A 338 16.53 7.07 4.44
CA LEU A 338 15.50 7.49 3.50
C LEU A 338 14.56 8.52 4.13
N THR A 339 13.95 9.35 3.29
CA THR A 339 12.73 10.07 3.67
C THR A 339 11.48 9.20 3.48
N PHE A 340 10.38 9.51 4.17
CA PHE A 340 9.08 8.86 3.93
C PHE A 340 8.61 9.02 2.48
N ASP A 341 8.91 10.15 1.83
CA ASP A 341 8.53 10.38 0.43
C ASP A 341 9.38 9.53 -0.54
N GLU A 342 10.69 9.38 -0.30
CA GLU A 342 11.51 8.41 -1.05
C GLU A 342 11.03 6.97 -0.86
N ALA A 343 10.75 6.56 0.39
CA ALA A 343 10.27 5.21 0.68
C ALA A 343 8.90 4.93 0.03
N ALA A 344 8.02 5.94 -0.06
CA ALA A 344 6.72 5.80 -0.70
C ALA A 344 6.82 5.61 -2.23
N GLU A 345 7.65 6.39 -2.92
CA GLU A 345 7.88 6.20 -4.36
C GLU A 345 8.57 4.85 -4.64
N LEU A 346 9.57 4.46 -3.83
CA LEU A 346 10.24 3.16 -3.95
C LEU A 346 9.25 1.99 -3.86
N ALA A 347 8.39 2.00 -2.83
CA ALA A 347 7.37 0.97 -2.64
C ALA A 347 6.32 0.95 -3.76
N TYR A 348 5.96 2.11 -4.32
CA TYR A 348 4.98 2.21 -5.41
C TYR A 348 5.45 1.50 -6.69
N PHE A 349 6.73 1.62 -7.03
CA PHE A 349 7.32 1.00 -8.21
C PHE A 349 7.80 -0.45 -8.02
N GLY A 350 7.59 -1.03 -6.82
CA GLY A 350 7.81 -2.45 -6.57
C GLY A 350 9.09 -2.80 -5.80
N ALA A 351 9.85 -1.81 -5.30
CA ALA A 351 10.90 -2.11 -4.33
C ALA A 351 10.27 -2.70 -3.05
N GLN A 352 10.89 -3.74 -2.49
CA GLN A 352 10.38 -4.42 -1.29
C GLN A 352 10.59 -3.59 -0.01
N VAL A 353 9.89 -2.46 0.11
CA VAL A 353 9.89 -1.56 1.29
C VAL A 353 8.55 -1.71 2.04
N LEU A 354 8.02 -0.66 2.67
CA LEU A 354 6.70 -0.62 3.29
C LEU A 354 5.69 -0.03 2.30
N HIS A 355 4.46 -0.53 2.28
CA HIS A 355 3.40 0.06 1.46
C HIS A 355 3.13 1.53 1.87
N PRO A 356 2.88 2.49 0.93
CA PRO A 356 2.71 3.90 1.30
C PRO A 356 1.60 4.15 2.34
N GLN A 357 0.51 3.39 2.28
CA GLN A 357 -0.60 3.46 3.25
C GLN A 357 -0.15 3.09 4.67
N SER A 358 0.79 2.13 4.82
CA SER A 358 1.32 1.74 6.13
C SER A 358 2.28 2.76 6.70
N MET A 359 2.90 3.63 5.91
CA MET A 359 3.76 4.69 6.46
C MET A 359 2.98 5.90 6.99
N ARG A 360 1.66 6.02 6.77
CA ARG A 360 0.85 7.17 7.24
C ARG A 360 0.95 7.38 8.76
N PRO A 361 0.70 6.39 9.64
CA PRO A 361 0.75 6.62 11.09
C PRO A 361 2.15 6.99 11.57
N ALA A 362 3.20 6.39 10.99
CA ALA A 362 4.58 6.71 11.29
C ALA A 362 4.94 8.16 10.90
N ARG A 363 4.53 8.61 9.70
CA ARG A 363 4.73 9.97 9.19
C ARG A 363 3.98 11.02 10.03
N GLU A 364 2.75 10.72 10.44
CA GLU A 364 1.91 11.62 11.24
C GLU A 364 2.39 11.72 12.70
N GLY A 365 2.81 10.60 13.29
CA GLY A 365 3.35 10.55 14.65
C GLY A 365 4.84 10.95 14.75
N ASP A 366 5.48 11.25 13.63
CA ASP A 366 6.93 11.48 13.49
C ASP A 366 7.80 10.35 14.09
N VAL A 367 7.30 9.11 14.00
CA VAL A 367 7.97 7.90 14.52
C VAL A 367 8.84 7.28 13.42
N PRO A 368 10.17 7.18 13.60
CA PRO A 368 11.05 6.58 12.60
C PRO A 368 10.72 5.10 12.32
N VAL A 369 10.83 4.70 11.06
CA VAL A 369 10.69 3.29 10.64
C VAL A 369 12.04 2.74 10.23
N ARG A 370 12.44 1.59 10.75
CA ARG A 370 13.70 0.92 10.41
C ARG A 370 13.45 -0.40 9.71
N VAL A 371 13.97 -0.56 8.50
CA VAL A 371 13.97 -1.86 7.78
C VAL A 371 15.26 -2.60 8.13
N LYS A 372 15.16 -3.81 8.69
CA LYS A 372 16.30 -4.61 9.17
C LYS A 372 16.31 -6.02 8.56
N ASN A 373 17.48 -6.67 8.52
CA ASN A 373 17.60 -8.07 8.11
C ASN A 373 17.51 -9.03 9.30
N SER A 374 16.64 -10.03 9.20
CA SER A 374 16.53 -11.15 10.16
C SER A 374 17.79 -12.03 10.19
N TYR A 375 18.45 -12.22 9.05
CA TYR A 375 19.70 -12.99 8.93
C TYR A 375 20.94 -12.21 9.39
N ASN A 376 20.98 -10.89 9.17
CA ASN A 376 22.09 -10.02 9.58
C ASN A 376 21.67 -9.06 10.71
N ARG A 377 21.48 -9.61 11.92
CA ARG A 377 20.95 -8.89 13.11
C ARG A 377 21.75 -7.64 13.51
N ARG A 378 23.03 -7.57 13.14
CA ARG A 378 23.95 -6.46 13.45
C ARG A 378 23.96 -5.34 12.41
N ALA A 379 23.38 -5.55 11.23
CA ALA A 379 23.26 -4.49 10.23
C ALA A 379 22.43 -3.31 10.79
N PRO A 380 22.81 -2.06 10.52
CA PRO A 380 22.02 -0.88 10.93
C PRO A 380 20.66 -0.82 10.21
N GLY A 381 20.57 -1.49 9.05
CA GLY A 381 19.43 -1.43 8.15
C GLY A 381 19.25 -0.05 7.53
N THR A 382 18.03 0.23 7.06
CA THR A 382 17.63 1.54 6.54
C THR A 382 16.73 2.24 7.53
N LEU A 383 17.06 3.48 7.90
CA LEU A 383 16.22 4.33 8.73
C LEU A 383 15.42 5.31 7.86
N ILE A 384 14.10 5.18 7.89
CA ILE A 384 13.13 6.03 7.19
C ILE A 384 12.62 7.09 8.18
N THR A 385 12.72 8.36 7.80
CA THR A 385 12.37 9.52 8.63
C THR A 385 11.66 10.60 7.82
N LYS A 386 11.23 11.68 8.47
CA LYS A 386 10.63 12.84 7.79
C LYS A 386 11.61 13.62 6.91
N SER A 387 12.88 13.68 7.30
CA SER A 387 13.94 14.44 6.61
C SER A 387 15.31 13.86 6.94
N ARG A 388 16.20 13.85 5.95
CA ARG A 388 17.61 13.45 6.10
C ARG A 388 18.54 14.49 5.44
N ASP A 389 19.84 14.38 5.70
CA ASP A 389 20.84 15.14 4.93
C ASP A 389 20.83 14.71 3.45
N MET A 390 20.71 15.70 2.56
CA MET A 390 20.66 15.54 1.11
C MET A 390 21.92 16.10 0.41
N SER A 391 22.84 16.75 1.13
CA SER A 391 24.02 17.45 0.58
C SER A 391 24.88 16.57 -0.34
N LYS A 392 25.08 15.31 0.05
CA LYS A 392 25.84 14.30 -0.71
C LYS A 392 24.96 13.37 -1.56
N SER A 393 23.64 13.51 -1.49
CA SER A 393 22.70 12.64 -2.16
C SER A 393 22.44 13.13 -3.59
N VAL A 394 22.76 12.30 -4.58
CA VAL A 394 22.36 12.53 -5.98
C VAL A 394 21.28 11.53 -6.35
N LEU A 395 21.64 10.26 -6.58
CA LEU A 395 20.69 9.16 -6.74
C LEU A 395 20.65 8.32 -5.47
N THR A 396 19.46 7.88 -5.08
CA THR A 396 19.20 7.08 -3.87
C THR A 396 19.03 5.60 -4.24
N SER A 397 18.23 5.29 -5.25
CA SER A 397 17.97 3.91 -5.71
C SER A 397 17.34 3.87 -7.10
N ILE A 398 17.49 2.73 -7.79
CA ILE A 398 16.91 2.42 -9.10
C ILE A 398 15.93 1.26 -8.92
N VAL A 399 14.67 1.45 -9.34
CA VAL A 399 13.63 0.41 -9.27
C VAL A 399 13.22 0.00 -10.67
N LEU A 400 13.07 -1.31 -10.89
CA LEU A 400 12.54 -1.87 -12.12
C LEU A 400 11.14 -2.45 -11.90
N LYS A 401 10.21 -2.08 -12.77
CA LYS A 401 8.89 -2.69 -12.88
C LYS A 401 8.71 -3.28 -14.28
N SER A 402 8.80 -4.60 -14.38
CA SER A 402 8.72 -5.34 -15.65
C SER A 402 7.30 -5.70 -16.08
N ASN A 403 7.16 -6.09 -17.35
CA ASN A 403 5.91 -6.52 -17.98
C ASN A 403 4.76 -5.49 -17.87
N VAL A 404 5.08 -4.21 -17.92
CA VAL A 404 4.12 -3.11 -17.96
C VAL A 404 3.53 -3.00 -19.37
N LYS A 405 2.24 -2.66 -19.46
CA LYS A 405 1.58 -2.33 -20.73
C LYS A 405 1.52 -0.81 -20.89
N MET A 406 1.91 -0.29 -22.04
CA MET A 406 1.83 1.14 -22.36
C MET A 406 0.71 1.37 -23.38
N LEU A 407 -0.15 2.36 -23.16
CA LEU A 407 -1.14 2.83 -24.14
C LEU A 407 -0.75 4.23 -24.57
N ASP A 408 -0.76 4.48 -25.87
CA ASP A 408 -0.69 5.84 -26.42
C ASP A 408 -2.03 6.20 -27.06
N ILE A 409 -2.58 7.35 -26.67
CA ILE A 409 -3.93 7.81 -27.00
C ILE A 409 -3.80 9.12 -27.75
N VAL A 410 -3.93 9.08 -29.08
CA VAL A 410 -3.71 10.23 -29.97
C VAL A 410 -5.04 10.82 -30.45
N SER A 411 -5.27 12.10 -30.21
CA SER A 411 -6.46 12.80 -30.69
C SER A 411 -6.17 14.28 -30.92
N THR A 412 -6.27 14.74 -32.17
CA THR A 412 -6.19 16.18 -32.51
C THR A 412 -7.28 17.01 -31.84
N ARG A 413 -8.35 16.36 -31.35
CA ARG A 413 -9.42 16.97 -30.54
C ARG A 413 -8.99 17.33 -29.12
N MET A 414 -7.78 16.96 -28.68
CA MET A 414 -7.22 17.38 -27.39
C MET A 414 -6.75 18.86 -27.41
N LEU A 415 -6.32 19.37 -28.57
CA LEU A 415 -5.86 20.76 -28.73
C LEU A 415 -6.96 21.77 -28.38
N GLY A 416 -6.73 22.55 -27.32
CA GLY A 416 -7.62 23.64 -26.90
C GLY A 416 -8.99 23.21 -26.34
N GLN A 417 -9.23 21.91 -26.14
CA GLN A 417 -10.47 21.39 -25.57
C GLN A 417 -10.29 21.02 -24.10
N TYR A 418 -11.21 21.48 -23.25
CA TYR A 418 -11.30 21.03 -21.87
C TYR A 418 -12.08 19.72 -21.76
N GLY A 419 -11.75 18.88 -20.78
CA GLY A 419 -12.50 17.66 -20.46
C GLY A 419 -12.09 16.39 -21.24
N PHE A 420 -11.19 16.46 -22.23
CA PHE A 420 -10.68 15.26 -22.91
C PHE A 420 -9.98 14.30 -21.93
N LEU A 421 -9.04 14.82 -21.12
CA LEU A 421 -8.38 14.07 -20.03
C LEU A 421 -9.38 13.48 -19.03
N ALA A 422 -10.38 14.27 -18.61
CA ALA A 422 -11.42 13.80 -17.69
C ALA A 422 -12.23 12.64 -18.29
N LYS A 423 -12.55 12.68 -19.59
CA LYS A 423 -13.24 11.58 -20.27
C LYS A 423 -12.37 10.33 -20.39
N VAL A 424 -11.07 10.49 -20.67
CA VAL A 424 -10.12 9.35 -20.71
C VAL A 424 -10.04 8.67 -19.34
N PHE A 425 -9.84 9.43 -18.25
CA PHE A 425 -9.76 8.83 -16.91
C PHE A 425 -11.10 8.29 -16.38
N SER A 426 -12.24 8.85 -16.78
CA SER A 426 -13.57 8.28 -16.49
C SER A 426 -13.70 6.85 -17.03
N ILE A 427 -13.20 6.56 -18.24
CA ILE A 427 -13.25 5.20 -18.82
C ILE A 427 -12.41 4.22 -18.00
N PHE A 428 -11.27 4.64 -17.47
CA PHE A 428 -10.46 3.82 -16.57
C PHE A 428 -11.12 3.62 -15.19
N GLU A 429 -11.80 4.65 -14.66
CA GLU A 429 -12.57 4.58 -13.41
C GLU A 429 -13.77 3.63 -13.53
N ASP A 430 -14.59 3.78 -14.58
CA ASP A 430 -15.77 2.95 -14.88
C ASP A 430 -15.41 1.45 -15.04
N LEU A 431 -14.19 1.16 -15.50
CA LEU A 431 -13.65 -0.20 -15.67
C LEU A 431 -12.77 -0.67 -14.49
N GLY A 432 -12.57 0.15 -13.46
CA GLY A 432 -11.81 -0.22 -12.25
C GLY A 432 -10.30 -0.36 -12.43
N ILE A 433 -9.71 0.31 -13.44
CA ILE A 433 -8.32 0.10 -13.87
C ILE A 433 -7.40 1.21 -13.34
N SER A 434 -6.41 0.81 -12.53
CA SER A 434 -5.37 1.72 -12.04
C SER A 434 -4.32 2.02 -13.11
N VAL A 435 -4.11 3.30 -13.39
CA VAL A 435 -2.97 3.82 -14.16
C VAL A 435 -1.76 4.07 -13.24
N ASP A 436 -0.54 3.88 -13.73
CA ASP A 436 0.71 4.15 -13.00
C ASP A 436 1.35 5.50 -13.37
N CYS A 437 1.89 5.61 -14.58
CA CYS A 437 2.57 6.80 -15.08
C CYS A 437 1.75 7.44 -16.20
N VAL A 438 1.85 8.76 -16.31
CA VAL A 438 1.19 9.59 -17.31
C VAL A 438 2.21 10.53 -17.93
N ALA A 439 2.16 10.68 -19.25
CA ALA A 439 2.85 11.71 -20.01
C ALA A 439 1.89 12.27 -21.07
N THR A 440 2.04 13.54 -21.43
CA THR A 440 1.15 14.24 -22.37
C THR A 440 1.96 15.06 -23.36
N SER A 441 1.59 14.98 -24.63
CA SER A 441 1.92 15.99 -25.64
C SER A 441 0.72 16.92 -25.86
N GLU A 442 0.79 17.79 -26.86
CA GLU A 442 -0.32 18.66 -27.26
C GLU A 442 -1.51 17.90 -27.88
N VAL A 443 -1.27 16.69 -28.40
CA VAL A 443 -2.25 15.86 -29.15
C VAL A 443 -2.33 14.41 -28.68
N SER A 444 -1.48 13.97 -27.74
CA SER A 444 -1.47 12.59 -27.25
C SER A 444 -1.30 12.49 -25.73
N ILE A 445 -1.76 11.36 -25.19
CA ILE A 445 -1.57 10.96 -23.80
C ILE A 445 -0.97 9.56 -23.82
N SER A 446 0.20 9.40 -23.23
CA SER A 446 0.83 8.08 -23.03
C SER A 446 0.68 7.66 -21.58
N LEU A 447 0.15 6.46 -21.35
CA LEU A 447 -0.22 5.89 -20.06
C LEU A 447 0.46 4.55 -19.85
N THR A 448 0.83 4.22 -18.62
CA THR A 448 1.28 2.86 -18.27
C THR A 448 0.30 2.17 -17.33
N LEU A 449 -0.05 0.92 -17.64
CA LEU A 449 -0.92 0.06 -16.84
C LEU A 449 -0.12 -1.08 -16.20
N ASP A 450 -0.42 -1.33 -14.94
CA ASP A 450 0.16 -2.43 -14.18
C ASP A 450 -0.73 -3.68 -14.28
N PRO A 451 -0.27 -4.79 -14.89
CA PRO A 451 -1.00 -6.05 -14.80
C PRO A 451 -1.25 -6.47 -13.35
N SER A 452 -0.38 -6.07 -12.41
CA SER A 452 -0.47 -6.42 -10.98
C SER A 452 -1.58 -5.71 -10.19
N LYS A 453 -2.26 -4.76 -10.83
CA LYS A 453 -3.41 -4.03 -10.30
C LYS A 453 -4.71 -4.33 -11.05
N LEU A 454 -4.66 -5.10 -12.15
CA LEU A 454 -5.83 -5.62 -12.88
C LEU A 454 -6.47 -6.86 -12.19
N TRP A 455 -5.93 -7.32 -11.06
CA TRP A 455 -6.31 -8.59 -10.42
C TRP A 455 -7.48 -8.52 -9.43
N SER A 456 -8.30 -7.47 -9.46
CA SER A 456 -9.62 -7.49 -8.83
C SER A 456 -10.63 -8.37 -9.58
N CYS A 457 -10.32 -8.71 -10.85
CA CYS A 457 -11.15 -9.52 -11.73
C CYS A 457 -10.33 -10.66 -12.38
N GLU A 458 -11.02 -11.59 -13.03
CA GLU A 458 -10.56 -12.97 -13.24
C GLU A 458 -9.36 -13.10 -14.20
N LEU A 459 -8.55 -14.16 -14.04
CA LEU A 459 -7.47 -14.51 -14.99
C LEU A 459 -7.96 -14.69 -16.44
N VAL A 460 -9.26 -14.95 -16.64
CA VAL A 460 -9.92 -15.04 -17.95
C VAL A 460 -10.35 -13.66 -18.48
N GLN A 461 -10.57 -12.67 -17.60
CA GLN A 461 -11.06 -11.33 -17.95
C GLN A 461 -9.93 -10.37 -18.37
N GLN A 462 -8.68 -10.55 -17.94
CA GLN A 462 -7.55 -9.65 -18.22
C GLN A 462 -7.29 -9.33 -19.71
N LYS A 463 -7.77 -10.18 -20.63
CA LYS A 463 -7.73 -9.90 -22.07
C LYS A 463 -8.96 -9.06 -22.48
N ASN A 464 -10.16 -9.53 -22.15
CA ASN A 464 -11.43 -8.89 -22.47
C ASN A 464 -11.56 -7.48 -21.87
N GLU A 465 -11.04 -7.24 -20.67
CA GLU A 465 -11.04 -5.92 -20.02
C GLU A 465 -10.19 -4.91 -20.79
N LEU A 466 -8.97 -5.29 -21.17
CA LEU A 466 -8.07 -4.39 -21.89
C LEU A 466 -8.54 -4.16 -23.33
N ASP A 467 -9.07 -5.20 -23.98
CA ASP A 467 -9.70 -5.07 -25.30
C ASP A 467 -10.92 -4.11 -25.21
N GLY A 468 -11.74 -4.21 -24.15
CA GLY A 468 -12.85 -3.29 -23.87
C GLY A 468 -12.43 -1.84 -23.57
N VAL A 469 -11.34 -1.61 -22.82
CA VAL A 469 -10.73 -0.27 -22.65
C VAL A 469 -10.38 0.34 -23.99
N ILE A 470 -9.76 -0.44 -24.88
CA ILE A 470 -9.32 0.01 -26.20
C ILE A 470 -10.55 0.35 -27.04
N GLU A 471 -11.57 -0.50 -27.09
CA GLU A 471 -12.83 -0.23 -27.80
C GLU A 471 -13.54 1.06 -27.32
N GLU A 472 -13.57 1.35 -26.02
CA GLU A 472 -14.16 2.60 -25.50
C GLU A 472 -13.31 3.84 -25.82
N LEU A 473 -11.98 3.73 -25.75
CA LEU A 473 -11.06 4.82 -26.09
C LEU A 473 -11.01 5.11 -27.59
N GLU A 474 -11.14 4.09 -28.45
CA GLU A 474 -11.16 4.25 -29.91
C GLU A 474 -12.37 5.06 -30.42
N LYS A 475 -13.45 5.14 -29.63
CA LYS A 475 -14.59 6.03 -29.92
C LYS A 475 -14.23 7.53 -29.86
N ILE A 476 -13.13 7.89 -29.20
CA ILE A 476 -12.70 9.29 -28.97
C ILE A 476 -11.30 9.63 -29.49
N ALA A 477 -10.43 8.64 -29.69
CA ALA A 477 -9.04 8.81 -30.07
C ALA A 477 -8.56 7.65 -30.97
N VAL A 478 -7.35 7.75 -31.52
CA VAL A 478 -6.60 6.59 -32.03
C VAL A 478 -5.81 6.01 -30.87
N VAL A 479 -5.85 4.70 -30.68
CA VAL A 479 -5.20 4.01 -29.55
C VAL A 479 -4.11 3.07 -30.05
N HIS A 480 -2.96 3.08 -29.39
CA HIS A 480 -1.86 2.16 -29.67
C HIS A 480 -1.45 1.43 -28.39
N LEU A 481 -1.72 0.12 -28.33
CA LEU A 481 -1.26 -0.75 -27.24
C LEU A 481 0.16 -1.27 -27.51
N LEU A 482 1.08 -0.96 -26.60
CA LEU A 482 2.47 -1.38 -26.63
C LEU A 482 2.77 -2.27 -25.41
N GLN A 483 2.85 -3.58 -25.66
CA GLN A 483 3.15 -4.60 -24.65
C GLN A 483 4.67 -4.76 -24.41
N ASN A 484 5.07 -5.57 -23.43
CA ASN A 484 6.47 -5.89 -23.13
C ASN A 484 7.32 -4.62 -22.90
N ARG A 485 6.83 -3.74 -22.02
CA ARG A 485 7.55 -2.56 -21.55
C ARG A 485 7.97 -2.72 -20.10
N SER A 486 8.98 -1.97 -19.71
CA SER A 486 9.49 -1.90 -18.34
C SER A 486 9.57 -0.43 -17.92
N ILE A 487 9.16 -0.12 -16.69
CA ILE A 487 9.41 1.19 -16.07
C ILE A 487 10.68 1.08 -15.23
N ILE A 488 11.62 1.99 -15.45
CA ILE A 488 12.80 2.20 -14.62
C ILE A 488 12.64 3.53 -13.90
N SER A 489 12.48 3.47 -12.59
CA SER A 489 12.25 4.62 -11.72
C SER A 489 13.54 4.97 -10.98
N LEU A 490 14.06 6.17 -11.26
CA LEU A 490 15.23 6.76 -10.62
C LEU A 490 14.76 7.56 -9.40
N ILE A 491 14.99 7.03 -8.20
CA ILE A 491 14.68 7.72 -6.95
C ILE A 491 15.91 8.46 -6.47
N GLY A 492 15.82 9.77 -6.26
CA GLY A 492 16.96 10.61 -5.92
C GLY A 492 16.61 12.05 -5.53
N ASN A 493 17.64 12.87 -5.39
CA ASN A 493 17.51 14.28 -5.04
C ASN A 493 17.02 15.09 -6.25
N VAL A 494 15.74 15.47 -6.24
CA VAL A 494 15.11 16.27 -7.31
C VAL A 494 15.80 17.62 -7.56
N GLN A 495 16.48 18.20 -6.56
CA GLN A 495 17.27 19.42 -6.71
C GLN A 495 18.43 19.25 -7.71
N ARG A 496 18.94 18.02 -7.87
CA ARG A 496 20.01 17.65 -8.83
C ARG A 496 19.47 16.88 -10.04
N SER A 497 18.19 17.06 -10.37
CA SER A 497 17.52 16.33 -11.46
C SER A 497 18.20 16.48 -12.83
N SER A 498 18.73 17.66 -13.17
CA SER A 498 19.49 17.87 -14.42
C SER A 498 20.72 16.96 -14.52
N LEU A 499 21.53 16.88 -13.45
CA LEU A 499 22.71 16.00 -13.37
C LEU A 499 22.32 14.52 -13.45
N ILE A 500 21.22 14.12 -12.79
CA ILE A 500 20.69 12.75 -12.85
C ILE A 500 20.26 12.42 -14.29
N LEU A 501 19.52 13.30 -14.94
CA LEU A 501 19.04 13.11 -16.31
C LEU A 501 20.19 13.05 -17.32
N GLU A 502 21.14 14.00 -17.27
CA GLU A 502 22.31 13.99 -18.16
C GLU A 502 23.09 12.67 -18.03
N LYS A 503 23.45 12.29 -16.79
CA LYS A 503 24.24 11.09 -16.55
C LYS A 503 23.48 9.83 -16.96
N ALA A 504 22.18 9.75 -16.66
CA ALA A 504 21.34 8.63 -17.10
C ALA A 504 21.28 8.55 -18.64
N PHE A 505 20.87 9.60 -19.34
CA PHE A 505 20.74 9.57 -20.81
C PHE A 505 22.07 9.35 -21.54
N ASN A 506 23.20 9.81 -20.98
CA ASN A 506 24.52 9.47 -21.49
C ASN A 506 24.82 7.96 -21.39
N VAL A 507 24.46 7.30 -20.29
CA VAL A 507 24.59 5.84 -20.12
C VAL A 507 23.68 5.08 -21.09
N LEU A 508 22.40 5.50 -21.21
CA LEU A 508 21.44 4.85 -22.11
C LEU A 508 21.88 4.95 -23.57
N ARG A 509 22.32 6.13 -24.00
CA ARG A 509 22.84 6.37 -25.36
C ARG A 509 24.06 5.51 -25.68
N ARG A 510 24.99 5.34 -24.73
CA ARG A 510 26.18 4.46 -24.90
C ARG A 510 25.80 2.99 -25.06
N ASN A 511 24.70 2.56 -24.44
CA ASN A 511 24.18 1.19 -24.54
C ASN A 511 23.19 0.98 -25.71
N GLY A 512 22.88 2.03 -26.49
CA GLY A 512 21.91 1.95 -27.58
C GLY A 512 20.44 1.85 -27.14
N ILE A 513 20.15 2.16 -25.87
CA ILE A 513 18.82 2.03 -25.25
C ILE A 513 17.97 3.25 -25.57
N ASN A 514 16.74 3.02 -26.07
CA ASN A 514 15.81 4.09 -26.47
C ASN A 514 14.66 4.22 -25.46
N VAL A 515 14.66 5.32 -24.69
CA VAL A 515 13.54 5.68 -23.82
C VAL A 515 12.32 6.09 -24.65
N GLN A 516 11.17 5.51 -24.35
CA GLN A 516 9.92 5.69 -25.12
C GLN A 516 8.95 6.67 -24.46
N MET A 517 9.01 6.78 -23.13
CA MET A 517 8.19 7.70 -22.34
C MET A 517 8.98 8.11 -21.09
N ILE A 518 8.86 9.38 -20.72
CA ILE A 518 9.47 9.97 -19.52
C ILE A 518 8.33 10.57 -18.70
N SER A 519 8.32 10.33 -17.39
CA SER A 519 7.36 10.94 -16.46
C SER A 519 8.10 11.41 -15.21
N GLN A 520 8.00 12.72 -14.92
CA GLN A 520 8.58 13.36 -13.74
C GLN A 520 7.55 14.34 -13.16
N GLY A 521 7.29 14.25 -11.86
CA GLY A 521 6.33 15.11 -11.16
C GLY A 521 6.99 16.36 -10.55
N ALA A 522 6.21 17.45 -10.42
CA ALA A 522 6.71 18.76 -10.00
C ALA A 522 7.32 18.86 -8.58
N SER A 523 7.07 17.88 -7.70
CA SER A 523 7.66 17.83 -6.34
C SER A 523 8.19 16.44 -5.95
N LYS A 524 8.35 15.53 -6.91
CA LYS A 524 8.67 14.13 -6.63
C LYS A 524 10.17 13.86 -6.69
N VAL A 525 10.64 13.04 -5.76
CA VAL A 525 11.97 12.40 -5.74
C VAL A 525 12.13 11.30 -6.80
N ASN A 526 11.22 11.20 -7.78
CA ASN A 526 11.14 10.13 -8.76
C ASN A 526 11.16 10.66 -10.21
N ILE A 527 11.96 10.02 -11.05
CA ILE A 527 11.95 10.15 -12.51
C ILE A 527 11.73 8.76 -13.11
N SER A 528 10.60 8.53 -13.76
CA SER A 528 10.26 7.25 -14.38
C SER A 528 10.52 7.26 -15.89
N LEU A 529 11.28 6.27 -16.37
CA LEU A 529 11.66 6.07 -17.77
C LEU A 529 11.06 4.76 -18.27
N VAL A 530 10.40 4.76 -19.43
CA VAL A 530 9.85 3.53 -20.04
C VAL A 530 10.78 3.04 -21.16
N VAL A 531 11.16 1.77 -21.08
CA VAL A 531 12.04 1.07 -22.04
C VAL A 531 11.42 -0.25 -22.48
N HIS A 532 12.00 -0.93 -23.48
CA HIS A 532 11.61 -2.32 -23.77
C HIS A 532 11.97 -3.25 -22.61
N ASP A 533 11.15 -4.26 -22.36
CA ASP A 533 11.40 -5.21 -21.27
C ASP A 533 12.70 -6.02 -21.48
N SER A 534 13.07 -6.28 -22.74
CA SER A 534 14.28 -7.02 -23.13
C SER A 534 15.60 -6.30 -22.80
N GLU A 535 15.60 -4.96 -22.77
CA GLU A 535 16.79 -4.14 -22.46
C GLU A 535 16.81 -3.68 -20.98
N ALA A 536 15.72 -3.90 -20.24
CA ALA A 536 15.51 -3.27 -18.94
C ALA A 536 16.49 -3.71 -17.84
N LYS A 537 16.90 -4.99 -17.82
CA LYS A 537 17.90 -5.47 -16.85
C LYS A 537 19.29 -4.88 -17.12
N GLN A 538 19.73 -4.87 -18.38
CA GLN A 538 20.98 -4.23 -18.80
C GLN A 538 20.96 -2.73 -18.48
N CYS A 539 19.83 -2.07 -18.70
CA CYS A 539 19.61 -0.66 -18.36
C CYS A 539 19.85 -0.40 -16.86
N VAL A 540 19.24 -1.19 -15.98
CA VAL A 540 19.43 -1.08 -14.51
C VAL A 540 20.88 -1.31 -14.11
N GLN A 541 21.54 -2.34 -14.64
CA GLN A 541 22.94 -2.66 -14.35
C GLN A 541 23.88 -1.51 -14.78
N ALA A 542 23.74 -1.01 -16.02
CA ALA A 542 24.56 0.07 -16.54
C ALA A 542 24.34 1.40 -15.78
N LEU A 543 23.09 1.71 -15.42
CA LEU A 543 22.78 2.87 -14.59
C LEU A 543 23.35 2.70 -13.17
N HIS A 544 23.23 1.52 -12.57
CA HIS A 544 23.74 1.27 -11.23
C HIS A 544 25.27 1.45 -11.16
N SER A 545 26.03 0.81 -12.05
CA SER A 545 27.49 0.98 -12.12
C SER A 545 27.87 2.46 -12.26
N ALA A 546 27.23 3.18 -13.18
CA ALA A 546 27.54 4.60 -13.40
C ALA A 546 27.23 5.49 -12.18
N PHE A 547 26.14 5.23 -11.43
CA PHE A 547 25.74 6.07 -10.29
C PHE A 547 26.38 5.67 -8.96
N PHE A 548 26.66 4.39 -8.74
CA PHE A 548 27.06 3.84 -7.43
C PHE A 548 28.44 3.16 -7.38
N GLU A 549 29.11 2.94 -8.53
CA GLU A 549 30.44 2.31 -8.60
C GLU A 549 31.50 3.25 -9.17
N ASP A 550 31.30 3.76 -10.40
CA ASP A 550 32.26 4.63 -11.10
C ASP A 550 32.44 6.02 -10.45
N GLY A 551 31.57 6.35 -9.49
CA GLY A 551 31.55 7.63 -8.78
C GLY A 551 31.11 8.79 -9.66
N PHE A 552 31.28 10.00 -9.12
CA PHE A 552 31.20 11.25 -9.87
C PHE A 552 32.64 11.69 -10.15
N SER A 553 32.91 12.04 -11.42
CA SER A 553 34.21 12.49 -11.88
C SER A 553 34.62 13.80 -11.20
N GLU A 554 35.90 14.22 -11.29
CA GLU A 554 36.30 15.50 -10.67
C GLU A 554 35.60 16.71 -11.29
N VAL A 555 35.15 16.61 -12.54
CA VAL A 555 34.31 17.64 -13.19
C VAL A 555 32.94 17.71 -12.52
N ASP A 556 32.27 16.56 -12.34
CA ASP A 556 30.99 16.48 -11.63
C ASP A 556 31.09 16.98 -10.17
N LYS A 557 32.26 16.81 -9.52
CA LYS A 557 32.52 17.31 -8.16
C LYS A 557 32.67 18.83 -8.09
N MET A 558 33.15 19.49 -9.15
CA MET A 558 33.24 20.95 -9.17
C MET A 558 31.84 21.58 -9.21
N ASP A 559 30.91 21.02 -9.99
CA ASP A 559 29.52 21.51 -10.02
C ASP A 559 28.79 21.26 -8.68
N VAL A 560 29.03 20.12 -8.04
CA VAL A 560 28.53 19.84 -6.67
C VAL A 560 29.02 20.87 -5.64
N LEU A 561 30.24 21.40 -5.79
CA LEU A 561 30.78 22.45 -4.92
C LEU A 561 30.31 23.86 -5.33
N HIS A 562 29.93 24.08 -6.59
CA HIS A 562 29.51 25.39 -7.08
C HIS A 562 28.10 25.79 -6.58
N ASP A 563 27.20 24.81 -6.43
CA ASP A 563 25.85 25.02 -5.88
C ASP A 563 25.84 25.36 -4.38
N ASP A 564 26.80 24.83 -3.59
CA ASP A 564 26.91 25.19 -2.17
C ASP A 564 27.24 26.68 -2.00
N PHE A 565 28.04 27.27 -2.91
CA PHE A 565 28.40 28.69 -2.88
C PHE A 565 27.29 29.64 -3.35
N THR A 566 26.46 29.25 -4.32
CA THR A 566 25.37 30.11 -4.83
C THR A 566 24.19 30.22 -3.85
N SER A 567 24.01 29.22 -2.98
CA SER A 567 22.99 29.25 -1.92
C SER A 567 23.20 30.35 -0.87
N HIS A 568 24.44 30.83 -0.70
CA HIS A 568 24.81 31.79 0.36
C HIS A 568 24.86 33.25 -0.09
N SER A 569 24.72 33.56 -1.39
CA SER A 569 24.92 34.93 -1.92
C SER A 569 23.65 35.79 -2.05
N ASN A 570 22.43 35.22 -1.91
CA ASN A 570 21.18 35.92 -2.23
C ASN A 570 20.40 36.49 -1.01
N SER A 571 20.99 36.53 0.18
CA SER A 571 20.31 36.99 1.41
C SER A 571 20.47 38.49 1.73
N THR A 572 21.16 39.28 0.89
CA THR A 572 21.60 40.65 1.27
C THR A 572 21.26 41.76 0.26
N VAL A 573 20.11 41.69 -0.44
CA VAL A 573 19.53 42.86 -1.13
C VAL A 573 18.00 42.86 -1.02
N HIS A 574 17.46 43.60 -0.03
CA HIS A 574 16.25 44.42 -0.13
C HIS A 574 15.91 45.02 1.25
N SER A 575 16.44 46.21 1.53
CA SER A 575 15.94 47.08 2.61
C SER A 575 16.19 48.55 2.26
N LEU A 576 15.29 49.11 1.43
CA LEU A 576 14.99 50.53 1.26
C LEU A 576 13.55 50.66 0.76
#